data_AF-A0A9D2DXR2-F1
#
_entry.id   AF-A0A9D2DXR2-F1
#
_cell.length_a   1.000
_cell.length_b   1.000
_cell.length_c   1.000
_cell.angle_alpha   90.00
_cell.angle_beta   90.00
_cell.angle_gamma   90.00
#
_symmetry.space_group_name_H-M   'P 1'
#
loop_
_entity.id
_entity.type
_entity.pdbx_description
1 polymer ?
#
loop_
_entity_poly.entity_id
_entity_poly.type
_entity_poly.pdbx_seq_one_letter_code
_entity_poly.pdbx_strand_id
1 'polypeptide(L)'
;MENEKILKEVEEKSAHEKSGWGMLVVVILCFIAAIVVFAIGAAGMDRNGALGALVAVGIVLFLVALVLACGFKTLQPNESYVFTLFGKYYGSLKLDGFFWVNPFCSTVNPARAMMGTNRKLSLKAMTLNNEKQKVNDEEGNPI
;
A
#
# COMPACT_ATOMS: atom_id res chain seq x y z
N MET A 1 32.30 -7.60 -24.61
CA MET A 1 32.45 -7.50 -23.14
C MET A 1 31.75 -6.26 -22.55
N GLU A 2 31.20 -5.34 -23.36
CA GLU A 2 30.53 -4.12 -22.88
C GLU A 2 29.01 -4.28 -22.64
N ASN A 3 28.36 -5.28 -23.27
CA ASN A 3 26.89 -5.37 -23.35
C ASN A 3 26.21 -6.13 -22.18
N GLU A 4 26.97 -6.69 -21.23
CA GLU A 4 26.37 -7.40 -20.08
C GLU A 4 25.88 -6.46 -18.96
N LYS A 5 26.22 -5.17 -18.99
CA LYS A 5 25.92 -4.24 -17.88
C LYS A 5 24.53 -3.57 -17.91
N ILE A 6 23.73 -3.75 -18.96
CA ILE A 6 22.51 -2.92 -19.19
C ILE A 6 21.19 -3.68 -18.93
N LEU A 7 21.22 -4.99 -18.70
CA LEU A 7 20.08 -5.68 -18.10
C LEU A 7 20.17 -5.53 -16.58
N LYS A 8 19.79 -4.36 -16.06
CA LYS A 8 19.40 -4.29 -14.65
C LYS A 8 18.17 -5.18 -14.51
N GLU A 9 18.39 -6.42 -14.10
CA GLU A 9 17.35 -7.34 -13.65
C GLU A 9 16.57 -6.58 -12.56
N VAL A 10 15.37 -6.10 -12.92
CA VAL A 10 14.50 -5.41 -11.98
C VAL A 10 13.94 -6.50 -11.08
N GLU A 11 14.70 -6.84 -10.05
CA GLU A 11 14.30 -7.81 -9.06
C GLU A 11 13.03 -7.27 -8.37
N GLU A 12 11.92 -7.98 -8.56
CA GLU A 12 10.66 -7.62 -7.94
C GLU A 12 10.81 -7.74 -6.43
N LYS A 13 10.70 -6.60 -5.73
CA LYS A 13 10.75 -6.58 -4.28
C LYS A 13 9.41 -7.07 -3.72
N SER A 14 9.40 -8.23 -3.08
CA SER A 14 8.28 -8.63 -2.25
C SER A 14 8.09 -7.60 -1.14
N ALA A 15 6.87 -7.09 -1.01
CA ALA A 15 6.54 -6.17 0.08
C ALA A 15 6.72 -6.89 1.42
N HIS A 16 7.07 -6.15 2.47
CA HIS A 16 7.09 -6.73 3.81
C HIS A 16 5.68 -6.62 4.40
N GLU A 17 4.89 -7.68 4.29
CA GLU A 17 3.56 -7.78 4.89
C GLU A 17 3.60 -8.22 6.36
N LYS A 18 2.69 -7.66 7.17
CA LYS A 18 2.32 -8.22 8.47
C LYS A 18 1.03 -9.03 8.30
N SER A 19 0.89 -10.11 9.06
CA SER A 19 -0.35 -10.88 9.13
C SER A 19 -1.53 -9.96 9.45
N GLY A 20 -2.52 -9.90 8.57
CA GLY A 20 -3.69 -9.04 8.74
C GLY A 20 -4.49 -9.44 9.98
N TRP A 21 -4.55 -10.73 10.30
CA TRP A 21 -5.20 -11.24 11.50
C TRP A 21 -4.55 -10.75 12.78
N GLY A 22 -3.21 -10.76 12.83
CA GLY A 22 -2.48 -10.24 13.99
C GLY A 22 -2.74 -8.74 14.18
N MET A 23 -2.73 -7.98 13.09
CA MET A 23 -2.98 -6.54 13.17
C MET A 23 -4.46 -6.21 13.46
N LEU A 24 -5.41 -7.07 13.08
CA LEU A 24 -6.82 -6.93 13.42
C LEU A 24 -7.04 -6.94 14.94
N VAL A 25 -6.39 -7.86 15.66
CA VAL A 25 -6.42 -7.88 17.13
C VAL A 25 -5.86 -6.59 17.71
N VAL A 26 -4.71 -6.11 17.18
CA VAL A 26 -4.10 -4.85 17.63
C VAL A 26 -5.02 -3.66 17.43
N VAL A 27 -5.70 -3.56 16.28
CA VAL A 27 -6.64 -2.46 15.98
C VAL A 27 -7.85 -2.53 16.91
N ILE A 28 -8.42 -3.71 17.15
CA ILE A 28 -9.54 -3.89 18.10
C ILE A 28 -9.13 -3.46 19.51
N LEU A 29 -7.97 -3.90 19.99
CA LEU A 29 -7.45 -3.49 21.31
C LEU A 29 -7.22 -1.97 21.38
N CYS A 30 -6.76 -1.35 20.30
CA CYS A 30 -6.58 0.09 20.21
C CYS A 30 -7.91 0.85 20.30
N PHE A 31 -8.98 0.36 19.65
CA PHE A 31 -10.33 0.92 19.77
C PHE A 31 -10.87 0.80 21.20
N ILE A 32 -10.70 -0.36 21.84
CA ILE A 32 -11.12 -0.56 23.23
C ILE A 32 -10.37 0.41 24.14
N ALA A 33 -9.04 0.52 23.98
CA ALA A 33 -8.22 1.44 24.76
C ALA A 33 -8.66 2.90 24.56
N ALA A 34 -8.97 3.33 23.33
CA ALA A 34 -9.47 4.66 23.04
C ALA A 34 -10.79 4.96 23.79
N ILE A 35 -11.74 4.01 23.78
CA ILE A 35 -13.02 4.14 24.49
C ILE A 35 -12.81 4.24 26.00
N VAL A 36 -11.96 3.37 26.56
CA VAL A 36 -11.67 3.36 28.00
C VAL A 36 -11.02 4.66 28.45
N VAL A 37 -10.00 5.13 27.73
CA VAL A 37 -9.30 6.39 28.03
C VAL A 37 -10.24 7.59 27.90
N PHE A 38 -11.11 7.60 26.88
CA PHE A 38 -12.12 8.63 26.72
C PHE A 38 -13.12 8.64 27.88
N ALA A 39 -13.63 7.47 28.29
CA ALA A 39 -14.59 7.35 29.39
C ALA A 39 -14.00 7.77 30.74
N ILE A 40 -12.76 7.37 31.04
CA ILE A 40 -12.04 7.78 32.26
C ILE A 40 -11.80 9.30 32.25
N GLY A 41 -11.38 9.85 31.11
CA GLY A 41 -11.18 11.29 30.96
C GLY A 41 -12.47 12.07 31.21
N ALA A 42 -13.58 11.63 30.61
CA ALA A 42 -14.89 12.28 30.75
C ALA A 42 -15.43 12.21 32.19
N ALA A 43 -15.29 11.05 32.86
CA ALA A 43 -15.73 10.88 34.25
C ALA A 43 -14.84 11.64 35.27
N GLY A 44 -13.61 11.97 34.89
CA GLY A 44 -12.64 12.67 35.75
C GLY A 44 -12.63 14.20 35.61
N MET A 45 -13.34 14.76 34.63
CA MET A 45 -13.29 16.18 34.28
C MET A 45 -13.63 17.11 35.45
N ASP A 46 -14.62 16.75 36.27
CA ASP A 46 -15.06 17.59 37.40
C ASP A 46 -14.12 17.55 38.60
N ARG A 47 -13.26 16.53 38.70
CA ARG A 47 -12.39 16.30 39.86
C ARG A 47 -10.99 16.86 39.68
N ASN A 48 -10.47 16.82 38.46
CA ASN A 48 -9.12 17.26 38.15
C ASN A 48 -9.03 17.66 36.67
N GLY A 49 -8.69 18.91 36.39
CA GLY A 49 -8.53 19.42 35.03
C GLY A 49 -7.51 18.63 34.19
N ALA A 50 -6.51 18.01 34.84
CA ALA A 50 -5.55 17.14 34.16
C ALA A 50 -6.19 15.86 33.61
N LEU A 51 -7.29 15.37 34.20
CA LEU A 51 -8.03 14.22 33.67
C LEU A 51 -8.84 14.60 32.42
N GLY A 52 -9.21 15.88 32.27
CA GLY A 52 -9.79 16.39 31.02
C GLY A 52 -8.86 16.25 29.82
N ALA A 53 -7.53 16.28 30.01
CA ALA A 53 -6.57 16.05 28.95
C ALA A 53 -6.64 14.61 28.38
N LEU A 54 -7.08 13.64 29.17
CA LEU A 54 -7.27 12.25 28.70
C LEU A 54 -8.38 12.14 27.67
N VAL A 55 -9.38 13.04 27.68
CA VAL A 55 -10.42 13.07 26.64
C VAL A 55 -9.81 13.39 25.28
N ALA A 56 -8.93 14.40 25.22
CA ALA A 56 -8.20 14.74 24.01
C ALA A 56 -7.30 13.57 23.54
N VAL A 57 -6.62 12.90 24.47
CA VAL A 57 -5.82 11.70 24.16
C VAL A 57 -6.69 10.57 23.60
N GLY A 58 -7.86 10.32 24.19
CA GLY A 58 -8.81 9.31 23.71
C GLY A 58 -9.31 9.60 22.30
N ILE A 59 -9.61 10.86 21.98
CA ILE A 59 -9.99 11.30 20.63
C ILE A 59 -8.84 11.05 19.63
N VAL A 60 -7.61 11.43 19.99
CA VAL A 60 -6.44 11.21 19.12
C VAL A 60 -6.21 9.72 18.90
N LEU A 61 -6.28 8.89 19.95
CA LEU A 61 -6.16 7.43 19.83
C LEU A 61 -7.25 6.84 18.92
N PHE A 62 -8.48 7.33 19.02
CA PHE A 62 -9.58 6.89 18.14
C PHE A 62 -9.32 7.23 16.67
N LEU A 63 -8.83 8.44 16.38
CA LEU A 63 -8.45 8.84 15.02
C LEU A 63 -7.30 7.98 14.48
N VAL A 64 -6.30 7.70 15.31
CA VAL A 64 -5.19 6.80 14.93
C VAL A 64 -5.72 5.39 14.65
N ALA A 65 -6.64 4.88 15.45
CA ALA A 65 -7.25 3.57 15.22
C ALA A 65 -8.02 3.50 13.88
N LEU A 66 -8.74 4.58 13.50
CA LEU A 66 -9.38 4.68 12.19
C LEU A 66 -8.37 4.66 11.03
N VAL A 67 -7.27 5.39 11.16
CA VAL A 67 -6.21 5.40 10.14
C VAL A 67 -5.57 4.01 10.01
N LEU A 68 -5.30 3.33 11.13
CA LEU A 68 -4.77 1.96 11.12
C LEU A 68 -5.75 0.97 10.48
N ALA A 69 -7.06 1.15 10.68
CA ALA A 69 -8.08 0.29 10.08
C ALA A 69 -8.13 0.40 8.54
N CYS A 70 -7.79 1.55 7.96
CA CYS A 70 -7.69 1.71 6.49
C CYS A 70 -6.56 0.88 5.85
N GLY A 71 -5.65 0.32 6.66
CA GLY A 71 -4.53 -0.51 6.19
C GLY A 71 -4.90 -1.96 5.85
N PHE A 72 -6.11 -2.43 6.16
CA PHE A 72 -6.51 -3.82 5.88
C PHE A 72 -6.78 -4.07 4.39
N LYS A 73 -6.23 -5.16 3.87
CA LYS A 73 -6.41 -5.59 2.48
C LYS A 73 -6.56 -7.12 2.42
N THR A 74 -7.51 -7.57 1.60
CA THR A 74 -7.70 -8.99 1.29
C THR A 74 -7.28 -9.20 -0.16
N LEU A 75 -6.44 -10.21 -0.41
CA LEU A 75 -5.98 -10.57 -1.74
C LEU A 75 -6.55 -11.93 -2.14
N GLN A 76 -7.18 -11.99 -3.31
CA GLN A 76 -7.75 -13.23 -3.85
C GLN A 76 -6.70 -14.07 -4.59
N PRO A 77 -6.93 -15.38 -4.78
CA PRO A 77 -6.07 -16.21 -5.62
C PRO A 77 -5.95 -15.65 -7.04
N ASN A 78 -4.75 -15.69 -7.61
CA ASN A 78 -4.42 -15.13 -8.93
C ASN A 78 -4.55 -13.60 -9.05
N GLU A 79 -4.65 -12.89 -7.92
CA GLU A 79 -4.64 -11.42 -7.87
C GLU A 79 -3.29 -10.93 -7.31
N SER A 80 -2.93 -9.68 -7.59
CA SER A 80 -1.77 -9.05 -6.96
C SER A 80 -2.05 -7.61 -6.56
N TYR A 81 -1.32 -7.12 -5.56
CA TYR A 81 -1.21 -5.69 -5.28
C TYR A 81 0.21 -5.23 -5.54
N VAL A 82 0.34 -4.09 -6.19
CA VAL A 82 1.58 -3.32 -6.26
C VAL A 82 1.44 -2.12 -5.34
N PHE A 83 2.41 -1.90 -4.48
CA PHE A 83 2.42 -0.81 -3.53
C PHE A 83 3.40 0.27 -3.95
N THR A 84 2.93 1.51 -3.95
CA THR A 84 3.78 2.69 -4.07
C THR A 84 3.65 3.57 -2.83
N LEU A 85 4.78 3.99 -2.28
CA LEU A 85 4.86 4.88 -1.12
C LEU A 85 5.45 6.21 -1.60
N PHE A 86 4.67 7.30 -1.52
CA PHE A 86 5.05 8.63 -2.02
C PHE A 86 5.63 8.63 -3.44
N GLY A 87 5.03 7.85 -4.34
CA GLY A 87 5.45 7.75 -5.75
C GLY A 87 6.63 6.83 -6.02
N LYS A 88 7.25 6.23 -4.99
CA LYS A 88 8.32 5.22 -5.15
C LYS A 88 7.74 3.82 -5.05
N TYR A 89 8.24 2.89 -5.88
CA TYR A 89 7.89 1.47 -5.79
C TYR A 89 8.32 0.92 -4.43
N TYR A 90 7.35 0.39 -3.67
CA TYR A 90 7.57 -0.13 -2.32
C TYR A 90 7.68 -1.67 -2.33
N GLY A 91 6.90 -2.31 -3.20
CA GLY A 91 6.94 -3.75 -3.42
C GLY A 91 5.66 -4.28 -4.06
N SER A 92 5.62 -5.57 -4.36
CA SER A 92 4.43 -6.29 -4.81
C SER A 92 4.07 -7.42 -3.83
N LEU A 93 2.77 -7.72 -3.76
CA LEU A 93 2.19 -8.81 -3.00
C LEU A 93 1.42 -9.70 -3.97
N LYS A 94 1.80 -10.99 -3.99
CA LYS A 94 1.20 -12.03 -4.85
C LYS A 94 0.57 -13.18 -4.05
N LEU A 95 0.83 -13.22 -2.74
CA LEU A 95 0.32 -14.27 -1.85
C LEU A 95 -1.14 -13.97 -1.51
N ASP A 96 -2.00 -14.97 -1.65
CA ASP A 96 -3.39 -14.89 -1.24
C ASP A 96 -3.52 -14.82 0.28
N GLY A 97 -4.54 -14.12 0.76
CA GLY A 97 -4.81 -14.01 2.19
C GLY A 97 -5.21 -12.61 2.66
N PHE A 98 -5.15 -12.43 3.97
CA PHE A 98 -5.52 -11.19 4.66
C PHE A 98 -4.29 -10.52 5.27
N PHE A 99 -4.01 -9.31 4.82
CA PHE A 99 -2.79 -8.59 5.15
C PHE A 99 -3.10 -7.20 5.66
N TRP A 100 -2.19 -6.69 6.49
CA TRP A 100 -2.17 -5.29 6.86
C TRP A 100 -1.01 -4.60 6.19
N VAL A 101 -1.32 -3.52 5.46
CA VAL A 101 -0.35 -2.67 4.79
C VAL A 101 -0.41 -1.27 5.36
N ASN A 102 0.67 -0.52 5.19
CA ASN A 102 0.71 0.86 5.64
C ASN A 102 -0.41 1.68 4.94
N PRO A 103 -1.28 2.39 5.69
CA PRO A 103 -2.39 3.15 5.12
C PRO A 103 -1.95 4.28 4.17
N PHE A 104 -0.68 4.70 4.22
CA PHE A 104 -0.12 5.70 3.31
C PHE A 104 0.39 5.11 1.99
N CYS A 105 0.37 3.79 1.82
CA CYS A 105 0.71 3.16 0.55
C CYS A 105 -0.45 3.28 -0.45
N SER A 106 -0.15 3.82 -1.63
CA SER A 106 -1.04 3.73 -2.77
C SER A 106 -1.00 2.31 -3.32
N THR A 107 -2.07 1.57 -3.05
CA THR A 107 -2.20 0.17 -3.45
C THR A 107 -2.83 0.12 -4.83
N VAL A 108 -2.20 -0.58 -5.77
CA VAL A 108 -2.74 -0.71 -7.10
C VAL A 108 -2.88 -2.17 -7.47
N ASN A 109 -4.07 -2.51 -7.91
CA ASN A 109 -4.41 -3.88 -8.25
C ASN A 109 -4.57 -3.98 -9.76
N PRO A 110 -3.63 -4.59 -10.49
CA PRO A 110 -3.69 -4.67 -11.94
C PRO A 110 -4.90 -5.46 -12.43
N ALA A 111 -5.33 -6.52 -11.73
CA ALA A 111 -6.51 -7.30 -12.09
C ALA A 111 -7.80 -6.47 -11.97
N ARG A 112 -7.94 -5.69 -10.89
CA ARG A 112 -9.10 -4.81 -10.67
C ARG A 112 -9.05 -3.50 -11.47
N ALA A 113 -7.85 -3.03 -11.85
CA ALA A 113 -7.70 -1.82 -12.67
C ALA A 113 -8.32 -1.99 -14.07
N MET A 114 -8.39 -3.22 -14.60
CA MET A 114 -9.12 -3.51 -15.84
C MET A 114 -10.64 -3.33 -15.72
N MET A 115 -11.18 -3.31 -14.49
CA MET A 115 -12.61 -3.18 -14.18
C MET A 115 -13.08 -1.75 -13.84
N GLY A 116 -12.31 -0.71 -14.17
CA GLY A 116 -12.85 0.65 -14.31
C GLY A 116 -12.74 1.62 -13.13
N THR A 117 -11.88 1.36 -12.13
CA THR A 117 -11.62 2.35 -11.07
C THR A 117 -10.37 3.20 -11.36
N ASN A 118 -10.61 4.37 -11.98
CA ASN A 118 -9.76 5.57 -12.07
C ASN A 118 -8.27 5.45 -11.70
N ARG A 119 -7.47 4.88 -12.60
CA ARG A 119 -6.11 5.41 -12.83
C ARG A 119 -6.01 5.72 -14.30
N LYS A 120 -5.68 6.98 -14.64
CA LYS A 120 -5.37 7.39 -16.01
C LYS A 120 -4.16 6.57 -16.47
N LEU A 121 -4.42 5.41 -17.05
CA LEU A 121 -3.46 4.67 -17.85
C LEU A 121 -3.23 5.53 -19.08
N SER A 122 -1.99 5.98 -19.25
CA SER A 122 -1.59 6.66 -20.48
C SER A 122 -1.88 5.74 -21.65
N LEU A 123 -2.69 6.20 -22.61
CA LEU A 123 -2.97 5.48 -23.85
C LEU A 123 -1.77 5.47 -24.82
N LYS A 124 -0.66 6.10 -24.43
CA LYS A 124 0.57 6.10 -25.21
C LYS A 124 1.13 4.69 -25.17
N ALA A 125 1.09 3.99 -26.29
CA ALA A 125 1.74 2.69 -26.44
C ALA A 125 3.22 2.82 -26.05
N MET A 126 3.62 2.16 -24.97
CA MET A 126 5.02 1.91 -24.65
C MET A 126 5.37 0.57 -25.29
N THR A 127 5.75 0.59 -26.56
CA THR A 127 6.33 -0.58 -27.23
C THR A 127 7.75 -0.76 -26.72
N LEU A 128 7.91 -1.47 -25.61
CA LEU A 128 9.22 -1.90 -25.13
C LEU A 128 9.54 -3.25 -25.80
N ASN A 129 9.78 -3.22 -27.11
CA ASN A 129 10.34 -4.36 -27.84
C ASN A 129 11.80 -4.04 -28.16
N ASN A 130 12.70 -4.74 -27.49
CA ASN A 130 14.15 -4.52 -27.56
C ASN A 130 14.87 -5.76 -28.12
N GLU A 131 14.18 -6.54 -28.95
CA GLU A 131 14.85 -7.45 -29.87
C GLU A 131 15.59 -6.64 -30.95
N LYS A 132 16.63 -7.21 -31.57
CA LYS A 132 17.37 -6.56 -32.67
C LYS A 132 16.37 -6.22 -33.78
N GLN A 133 15.96 -4.96 -33.85
CA GLN A 133 14.97 -4.52 -34.82
C GLN A 133 15.65 -4.47 -36.18
N LYS A 134 15.12 -5.23 -37.12
CA LYS A 134 15.52 -5.14 -38.52
C LYS A 134 15.09 -3.78 -39.03
N VAL A 135 16.03 -2.86 -39.11
CA VAL A 135 15.83 -1.55 -39.72
C VAL A 135 16.49 -1.56 -41.10
N ASN A 136 15.94 -0.81 -42.04
CA ASN A 136 16.55 -0.70 -43.35
C ASN A 136 17.42 0.55 -43.39
N ASP A 137 18.57 0.45 -44.06
CA ASP A 137 19.41 1.60 -44.42
C ASP A 137 18.79 2.39 -45.59
N GLU A 138 19.35 3.56 -45.95
CA GLU A 138 18.82 4.44 -47.01
C GLU A 138 18.67 3.75 -48.39
N GLU A 139 19.49 2.72 -48.65
CA GLU A 139 19.42 1.89 -49.87
C GLU A 139 18.46 0.68 -49.75
N GLY A 140 17.75 0.52 -48.63
CA GLY A 140 16.76 -0.53 -48.42
C GLY A 140 17.31 -1.89 -47.96
N ASN A 141 18.61 -1.96 -47.68
CA ASN A 141 19.25 -3.17 -47.15
C ASN A 141 18.96 -3.33 -45.65
N PRO A 142 18.62 -4.53 -45.17
CA PRO A 142 18.32 -4.73 -43.76
C PRO A 142 19.58 -4.86 -42.89
N ILE A 143 19.60 -4.16 -41.75
CA ILE A 143 20.68 -4.15 -40.74
C ILE A 143 20.18 -4.46 -39.33
#